data_AF-A0AAW7YZE1-F1
#
_entry.id   AF-A0AAW7YZE1-F1
#
_cell.length_a   1.000
_cell.length_b   1.000
_cell.length_c   1.000
_cell.angle_alpha   90.00
_cell.angle_beta   90.00
_cell.angle_gamma   90.00
#
_symmetry.space_group_name_H-M   'P 1'
#
loop_
_entity.id
_entity.type
_entity.pdbx_description
1 polymer ?
#
loop_
_entity_poly.entity_id
_entity_poly.type
_entity_poly.pdbx_seq_one_letter_code
_entity_poly.pdbx_strand_id
1 'polypeptide(L)' 'GIAFVIGVFFGVIAGFTGGWIDTLIMRFVDAMLSFPALVLAIALAAAFGPSLENAMIAVAITLAPQFARVARSQALA' A
#
# COMPACT_ATOMS: atom_id res chain seq x y z
N GLY A 1 5.40 3.20 -10.82
CA GLY A 1 6.73 3.12 -10.19
C GLY A 1 6.62 3.02 -8.69
N ILE A 2 6.36 4.13 -8.00
CA ILE A 2 6.41 4.23 -6.53
C ILE A 2 5.50 3.21 -5.83
N ALA A 3 4.22 3.13 -6.21
CA ALA A 3 3.26 2.17 -5.63
C ALA A 3 3.74 0.71 -5.70
N PHE A 4 4.29 0.35 -6.86
CA PHE A 4 4.81 -0.99 -7.13
C PHE A 4 6.02 -1.27 -6.24
N VAL A 5 7.01 -0.37 -6.20
CA VAL A 5 8.22 -0.54 -5.38
C VAL A 5 7.86 -0.69 -3.90
N ILE A 6 7.02 0.22 -3.37
CA ILE A 6 6.61 0.20 -1.96
C ILE A 6 5.80 -1.07 -1.67
N GLY A 7 4.77 -1.35 -2.48
CA GLY A 7 3.89 -2.49 -2.26
C GLY A 7 4.65 -3.81 -2.33
N VAL A 8 5.48 -4.00 -3.37
CA VAL A 8 6.28 -5.23 -3.51
C VAL A 8 7.24 -5.41 -2.36
N PHE A 9 7.96 -4.35 -1.97
CA PHE A 9 8.90 -4.41 -0.85
C PHE A 9 8.23 -4.89 0.44
N PHE A 10 7.12 -4.27 0.84
CA PHE A 10 6.40 -4.68 2.05
C PHE A 10 5.70 -6.02 1.91
N GLY A 11 5.17 -6.36 0.72
CA GLY A 11 4.53 -7.63 0.45
C GLY A 11 5.51 -8.81 0.54
N VAL A 12 6.72 -8.66 -0.02
CA VAL A 12 7.79 -9.66 0.09
C VAL A 12 8.23 -9.82 1.54
N ILE A 13 8.45 -8.72 2.28
CA ILE A 13 8.81 -8.79 3.70
C ILE A 13 7.73 -9.54 4.51
N ALA A 14 6.46 -9.20 4.29
CA ALA A 14 5.34 -9.84 4.97
C ALA A 14 5.28 -11.36 4.65
N GLY A 15 5.39 -11.74 3.37
CA GLY A 15 5.35 -13.14 2.97
C GLY A 15 6.57 -13.95 3.46
N PHE A 16 7.76 -13.35 3.45
CA PHE A 16 9.00 -14.05 3.81
C PHE A 16 9.21 -14.19 5.32
N THR A 17 8.84 -13.17 6.10
CA THR A 17 9.01 -13.20 7.57
C THR A 17 7.89 -13.94 8.29
N GLY A 18 6.66 -13.87 7.76
CA GLY A 18 5.49 -14.46 8.40
C GLY A 18 5.20 -13.87 9.79
N GLY A 19 4.39 -14.59 10.57
CA GLY A 19 4.13 -14.31 11.98
C GLY A 19 3.57 -12.92 12.26
N TRP A 20 4.14 -12.24 13.26
CA TRP A 20 3.63 -10.95 13.74
C TRP A 20 3.92 -9.79 12.77
N ILE A 21 5.03 -9.86 12.00
CA ILE A 21 5.40 -8.82 11.02
C ILE A 21 4.41 -8.84 9.85
N ASP A 22 4.14 -10.03 9.31
CA ASP A 22 3.09 -10.24 8.30
C ASP A 22 1.75 -9.68 8.79
N THR A 23 1.36 -10.04 10.01
CA THR A 23 0.10 -9.57 10.61
C THR A 23 0.05 -8.05 10.71
N LEU A 24 1.15 -7.40 11.14
CA LEU A 24 1.19 -5.94 11.27
C LEU A 24 1.07 -5.25 9.91
N ILE A 25 1.84 -5.71 8.92
CA ILE A 25 1.84 -5.16 7.56
C ILE A 25 0.47 -5.36 6.92
N MET A 26 -0.08 -6.58 7.00
CA MET A 26 -1.38 -6.90 6.42
C MET A 26 -2.52 -6.15 7.13
N ARG A 27 -2.45 -5.92 8.44
CA ARG A 27 -3.42 -5.07 9.15
C ARG A 27 -3.44 -3.64 8.62
N PHE A 28 -2.28 -3.06 8.32
CA PHE A 28 -2.20 -1.73 7.74
C PHE A 28 -2.77 -1.71 6.31
N VAL A 29 -2.36 -2.68 5.49
CA VAL A 29 -2.87 -2.88 4.12
C VAL A 29 -4.39 -3.05 4.11
N ASP A 30 -4.94 -3.88 4.99
CA ASP A 30 -6.37 -4.15 5.08
C ASP A 30 -7.14 -2.93 5.59
N ALA A 31 -6.58 -2.16 6.53
CA ALA A 31 -7.15 -0.89 6.96
C ALA A 31 -7.25 0.12 5.80
N MET A 32 -6.22 0.21 4.95
CA MET A 32 -6.26 1.08 3.77
C MET A 32 -7.29 0.61 2.74
N LEU A 33 -7.37 -0.70 2.49
CA LEU A 33 -8.33 -1.28 1.54
C LEU A 33 -9.79 -1.22 2.02
N SER A 34 -10.01 -0.99 3.32
CA SER A 34 -11.36 -0.78 3.86
C SER A 34 -12.00 0.52 3.38
N PHE A 35 -11.19 1.49 2.93
CA PHE A 35 -11.67 2.72 2.33
C PHE A 35 -11.83 2.56 0.81
N PRO A 36 -12.87 3.15 0.20
CA PRO A 36 -12.93 3.27 -1.25
C PRO A 36 -11.70 4.00 -1.79
N ALA A 37 -11.04 3.44 -2.82
CA ALA A 37 -9.77 3.97 -3.33
C ALA A 37 -9.85 5.46 -3.71
N LEU A 38 -10.97 5.90 -4.30
CA LEU A 38 -11.18 7.29 -4.65
C LEU A 38 -11.21 8.21 -3.41
N VAL A 39 -11.91 7.77 -2.35
CA VAL A 39 -12.05 8.55 -1.11
C VAL A 39 -10.69 8.68 -0.43
N LEU A 40 -9.93 7.58 -0.35
CA LEU A 40 -8.58 7.60 0.21
C LEU A 40 -7.63 8.51 -0.59
N ALA A 41 -7.66 8.42 -1.92
CA ALA A 41 -6.83 9.25 -2.79
C ALA A 41 -7.13 10.74 -2.63
N ILE A 42 -8.41 11.13 -2.58
CA ILE A 42 -8.82 12.53 -2.39
C ILE A 42 -8.42 13.00 -0.98
N ALA A 43 -8.61 12.18 0.05
CA ALA A 43 -8.23 12.52 1.42
C ALA A 43 -6.71 12.76 1.56
N LEU A 44 -5.89 11.89 0.95
CA LEU A 44 -4.43 12.04 0.94
C LEU A 44 -3.99 13.26 0.11
N ALA A 45 -4.58 13.47 -1.06
CA ALA A 45 -4.28 14.65 -1.88
C ALA A 45 -4.63 15.96 -1.14
N ALA A 46 -5.75 15.98 -0.43
CA ALA A 46 -6.14 17.13 0.40
C ALA A 46 -5.19 17.32 1.60
N ALA A 47 -4.75 16.23 2.24
CA ALA A 47 -3.84 16.28 3.37
C ALA A 47 -2.42 16.76 2.98
N PHE A 48 -1.92 16.35 1.81
CA PHE A 48 -0.60 16.75 1.32
C PHE A 48 -0.60 18.14 0.67
N GLY A 49 -1.74 18.64 0.22
CA GLY A 49 -1.88 19.96 -0.39
C GLY A 49 -1.59 19.98 -1.90
N PRO A 50 -1.79 21.13 -2.55
CA PRO A 50 -1.82 21.23 -4.01
C PRO A 50 -0.42 21.18 -4.62
N SER A 51 -0.03 20.01 -5.13
CA SER A 51 1.10 19.85 -6.05
C SER A 51 0.92 18.59 -6.90
N LEU A 52 1.51 18.57 -8.10
CA LEU A 52 1.51 17.37 -8.94
C LEU A 52 2.20 16.20 -8.24
N GLU A 53 3.29 16.47 -7.53
CA GLU A 53 4.05 15.48 -6.78
C GLU A 53 3.20 14.85 -5.67
N ASN A 54 2.50 15.66 -4.88
CA ASN A 54 1.61 15.19 -3.82
C ASN A 54 0.46 14.35 -4.38
N ALA A 55 -0.10 14.73 -5.51
CA ALA A 55 -1.13 13.94 -6.20
C ALA A 55 -0.56 12.58 -6.65
N MET A 56 0.64 12.55 -7.22
CA MET A 56 1.31 11.30 -7.59
C MET A 56 1.57 10.41 -6.37
N ILE A 57 2.02 10.98 -5.25
CA ILE A 57 2.27 10.25 -3.99
C ILE A 57 0.96 9.71 -3.41
N ALA A 58 -0.11 10.51 -3.38
CA ALA A 58 -1.43 10.10 -2.90
C ALA A 58 -1.97 8.90 -3.69
N VAL A 59 -1.88 8.95 -5.03
CA VAL A 59 -2.23 7.84 -5.91
C VAL A 59 -1.33 6.63 -5.63
N ALA A 60 -0.02 6.85 -5.45
CA ALA A 60 0.91 5.77 -5.19
C ALA A 60 0.61 5.02 -3.89
N ILE A 61 0.34 5.74 -2.81
CA ILE A 61 -0.04 5.19 -1.50
C ILE A 61 -1.38 4.43 -1.61
N THR A 62 -2.34 4.96 -2.37
CA THR A 62 -3.64 4.33 -2.56
C THR A 62 -3.53 2.98 -3.29
N LEU A 63 -2.61 2.85 -4.24
CA LEU A 63 -2.42 1.62 -5.03
C LEU A 63 -1.43 0.63 -4.42
N ALA A 64 -0.53 1.06 -3.54
CA ALA A 64 0.49 0.21 -2.90
C ALA A 64 -0.09 -1.05 -2.20
N PRO A 65 -1.24 -1.00 -1.48
CA PRO A 65 -1.85 -2.18 -0.86
C PRO A 65 -2.14 -3.34 -1.82
N GLN A 66 -2.52 -3.03 -3.07
CA GLN A 66 -2.83 -4.04 -4.08
C GLN A 66 -1.56 -4.80 -4.49
N PHE A 67 -0.47 -4.06 -4.74
CA PHE A 67 0.84 -4.66 -5.05
C PHE A 67 1.40 -5.46 -3.86
N ALA A 68 1.19 -5.00 -2.63
CA ALA A 68 1.61 -5.71 -1.43
C ALA A 68 0.95 -7.08 -1.28
N ARG A 69 -0.36 -7.19 -1.51
CA ARG A 69 -1.09 -8.47 -1.45
C ARG A 69 -0.61 -9.45 -2.52
N VAL A 70 -0.40 -8.96 -3.74
CA VAL A 70 0.11 -9.80 -4.83
C VAL A 70 1.52 -10.27 -4.50
N ALA A 71 2.43 -9.38 -4.14
CA ALA A 71 3.80 -9.75 -3.79
C ALA A 71 3.88 -10.73 -2.60
N ARG A 72 3.07 -10.52 -1.56
CA ARG A 72 2.97 -11.45 -0.43
C ARG A 72 2.49 -12.83 -0.87
N SER A 73 1.46 -12.90 -1.73
CA SER A 73 0.97 -14.19 -2.26
C SER A 73 2.04 -14.95 -3.03
N GLN A 74 2.90 -14.24 -3.77
CA GLN A 74 4.03 -14.85 -4.49
C GLN A 74 5.16 -15.27 -3.56
N ALA A 75 5.43 -14.51 -2.48
CA ALA A 75 6.48 -14.82 -1.52
C ALA A 75 6.13 -15.98 -0.57
N LEU A 76 4.84 -16.30 -0.42
CA LEU A 76 4.35 -17.45 0.35
C LEU A 76 4.31 -18.77 -0.47
N ALA A 77 4.44 -18.69 -1.79
CA ALA A 77 4.41 -19.83 -2.71
C ALA A 77 5.79 -20.51 -2.78
#